data_AF-A0A7K4QXX1-F1
#
_entry.id   AF-A0A7K4QXX1-F1
#
_cell.length_a   1.000
_cell.length_b   1.000
_cell.length_c   1.000
_cell.angle_alpha   90.00
_cell.angle_beta   90.00
_cell.angle_gamma   90.00
#
_symmetry.space_group_name_H-M   'P 1'
#
loop_
_entity.id
_entity.type
_entity.pdbx_description
1 polymer ?
#
loop_
_entity_poly.entity_id
_entity_poly.type
_entity_poly.pdbx_seq_one_letter_code
_entity_poly.pdbx_strand_id
1 'polypeptide(L)'
;LEEAAFQLQQIFRIDISIALNILGVESMRAGHCRTGFTCFKLAADRGYSKAQFNVGLCYEHGRGTEKDLEKAALYYCHAASSCHPMAQYRYGRYLLQHSPGQQWDRLQRALTFLERAATAGITEAQAYLGVFYMRGLQPQEKRGLKYLLLAANSGDAQSRYHVGVCYEQGLGVQQNLAEALRHYREAAAAGNRHAQERLRL
;
A
#
# COMPACT_ATOMS: atom_id res chain seq x y z
N LEU A 1 13.73 11.20 26.53
CA LEU A 1 13.54 10.66 25.16
C LEU A 1 14.74 10.95 24.28
N GLU A 2 15.14 12.21 24.12
CA GLU A 2 16.33 12.58 23.35
C GLU A 2 17.61 11.96 23.93
N GLU A 3 17.76 11.93 25.25
CA GLU A 3 18.88 11.27 25.93
C GLU A 3 18.96 9.75 25.65
N ALA A 4 17.83 9.05 25.68
CA ALA A 4 17.77 7.62 25.35
C ALA A 4 18.08 7.36 23.86
N ALA A 5 17.60 8.23 22.95
CA ALA A 5 17.92 8.15 21.53
C ALA A 5 19.42 8.42 21.27
N PHE A 6 19.99 9.38 22.01
CA PHE A 6 21.41 9.71 21.96
C PHE A 6 22.30 8.56 22.46
N GLN A 7 21.92 7.87 23.53
CA GLN A 7 22.64 6.67 23.98
C GLN A 7 22.62 5.55 22.95
N LEU A 8 21.48 5.29 22.31
CA LEU A 8 21.40 4.32 21.20
C LEU A 8 22.27 4.72 20.00
N GLN A 9 22.31 6.02 19.66
CA GLN A 9 23.21 6.54 18.63
C GLN A 9 24.68 6.28 19.00
N GLN A 10 25.10 6.54 20.23
CA GLN A 10 26.49 6.34 20.65
C GLN A 10 26.88 4.86 20.64
N ILE A 11 25.99 3.98 21.10
CA ILE A 11 26.26 2.54 21.21
C ILE A 11 26.26 1.88 19.84
N PHE A 12 25.30 2.21 18.97
CA PHE A 12 25.09 1.52 17.70
C PHE A 12 25.53 2.30 16.46
N ARG A 13 26.04 3.53 16.63
CA ARG A 13 26.38 4.47 15.55
C ARG A 13 25.24 4.67 14.53
N ILE A 14 24.00 4.64 15.01
CA ILE A 14 22.80 4.87 14.19
C ILE A 14 22.37 6.33 14.20
N ASP A 15 21.79 6.80 13.11
CA ASP A 15 21.21 8.15 13.04
C ASP A 15 20.09 8.30 14.09
N ILE A 16 20.05 9.47 14.76
CA ILE A 16 19.08 9.74 15.84
C ILE A 16 17.63 9.58 15.37
N SER A 17 17.34 9.87 14.09
CA SER A 17 16.00 9.67 13.51
C SER A 17 15.61 8.18 13.41
N ILE A 18 16.58 7.29 13.19
CA ILE A 18 16.38 5.84 13.19
C ILE A 18 16.11 5.36 14.62
N ALA A 19 16.91 5.80 15.59
CA ALA A 19 16.73 5.47 17.00
C ALA A 19 15.34 5.91 17.52
N LEU A 20 14.94 7.15 17.22
CA LEU A 20 13.62 7.68 17.55
C LEU A 20 12.50 6.86 16.89
N ASN A 21 12.63 6.47 15.63
CA ASN A 21 11.64 5.63 14.96
C ASN A 21 11.52 4.24 15.62
N ILE A 22 12.64 3.61 16.01
CA ILE A 22 12.63 2.32 16.73
C ILE A 22 11.90 2.46 18.06
N LEU A 23 12.24 3.47 18.86
CA LEU A 23 11.55 3.76 20.12
C LEU A 23 10.05 4.01 19.92
N GLY A 24 9.68 4.65 18.81
CA GLY A 24 8.29 4.85 18.41
C GLY A 24 7.55 3.53 18.15
N VAL A 25 8.16 2.60 17.41
CA VAL A 25 7.60 1.27 17.13
C VAL A 25 7.40 0.47 18.42
N GLU A 26 8.41 0.45 19.29
CA GLU A 26 8.33 -0.27 20.57
C GLU A 26 7.27 0.33 21.49
N SER A 27 7.19 1.66 21.57
CA SER A 27 6.14 2.35 22.33
C SER A 27 4.74 2.03 21.80
N MET A 28 4.56 1.95 20.49
CA MET A 28 3.29 1.55 19.86
C MET A 28 2.91 0.10 20.17
N ARG A 29 3.89 -0.81 20.23
CA ARG A 29 3.68 -2.23 20.61
C ARG A 29 3.30 -2.37 22.08
N ALA A 30 3.91 -1.56 22.94
CA ALA A 30 3.61 -1.51 24.37
C ALA A 30 2.30 -0.77 24.72
N GLY A 31 1.55 -0.26 23.72
CA GLY A 31 0.30 0.47 23.93
C GLY A 31 0.47 1.94 24.33
N HIS A 32 1.71 2.43 24.47
CA HIS A 32 2.04 3.82 24.76
C HIS A 32 1.92 4.70 23.51
N CYS A 33 0.71 4.80 22.95
CA CYS A 33 0.49 5.37 21.62
C CYS A 33 0.91 6.85 21.51
N ARG A 34 0.67 7.67 22.55
CA ARG A 34 1.09 9.08 22.56
C ARG A 34 2.61 9.23 22.47
N THR A 35 3.35 8.48 23.30
CA THR A 35 4.81 8.44 23.25
C THR A 35 5.32 7.95 21.91
N GLY A 36 4.72 6.87 21.37
CA GLY A 36 5.07 6.34 20.06
C GLY A 36 4.90 7.37 18.95
N PHE A 37 3.78 8.09 18.96
CA PHE A 37 3.51 9.17 18.02
C PHE A 37 4.52 10.30 18.13
N THR A 38 4.85 10.76 19.35
CA THR A 38 5.87 11.79 19.57
C THR A 38 7.23 11.37 19.03
N CYS A 39 7.65 10.14 19.28
CA CYS A 39 8.90 9.58 18.74
C CYS A 39 8.92 9.58 17.21
N PHE A 40 7.84 9.12 16.57
CA PHE A 40 7.74 9.17 15.10
C PHE A 40 7.78 10.60 14.57
N LYS A 41 7.10 11.55 15.23
CA LYS A 41 7.08 12.95 14.81
C LYS A 41 8.48 13.56 14.87
N LEU A 42 9.21 13.36 15.96
CA LEU A 42 10.59 13.83 16.11
C LEU A 42 11.54 13.24 15.05
N ALA A 43 11.37 11.98 14.67
CA ALA A 43 12.12 11.35 13.59
C ALA A 43 11.71 11.87 12.19
N ALA A 44 10.41 12.06 11.98
CA ALA A 44 9.84 12.55 10.72
C ALA A 44 10.28 13.99 10.41
N ASP A 45 10.37 14.85 11.44
CA ASP A 45 10.83 16.23 11.34
C ASP A 45 12.32 16.32 10.97
N ARG A 46 13.07 15.23 11.17
CA ARG A 46 14.45 15.06 10.69
C ARG A 46 14.53 14.44 9.30
N GLY A 47 13.41 14.31 8.59
CA GLY A 47 13.36 13.83 7.21
C GLY A 47 13.35 12.31 7.05
N TYR A 48 13.24 11.53 8.13
CA TYR A 48 13.28 10.07 8.02
C TYR A 48 11.98 9.52 7.45
N SER A 49 12.03 9.02 6.21
CA SER A 49 10.84 8.65 5.43
C SER A 49 9.97 7.55 6.04
N LYS A 50 10.57 6.57 6.72
CA LYS A 50 9.80 5.54 7.47
C LYS A 50 9.04 6.14 8.65
N ALA A 51 9.64 7.11 9.35
CA ALA A 51 8.96 7.81 10.43
C ALA A 51 7.84 8.71 9.89
N GLN A 52 8.08 9.43 8.79
CA GLN A 52 7.03 10.18 8.10
C GLN A 52 5.84 9.27 7.75
N PHE A 53 6.10 8.09 7.17
CA PHE A 53 5.05 7.10 6.93
C PHE A 53 4.32 6.67 8.21
N ASN A 54 5.05 6.41 9.30
CA ASN A 54 4.45 6.04 10.58
C ASN A 54 3.60 7.17 11.20
N VAL A 55 4.01 8.43 11.07
CA VAL A 55 3.18 9.59 11.47
C VAL A 55 1.91 9.65 10.62
N GLY A 56 2.01 9.39 9.31
CA GLY A 56 0.86 9.27 8.43
C GLY A 56 -0.15 8.21 8.92
N LEU A 57 0.33 7.03 9.31
CA LEU A 57 -0.51 5.96 9.88
C LEU A 57 -1.16 6.38 11.21
N CYS A 58 -0.46 7.15 12.04
CA CYS A 58 -1.00 7.63 13.31
C CYS A 58 -2.19 8.56 13.07
N TYR A 59 -2.08 9.50 12.14
CA TYR A 59 -3.17 10.38 11.77
C TYR A 59 -4.30 9.64 11.03
N GLU A 60 -4.00 8.65 10.18
CA GLU A 60 -5.03 7.88 9.47
C GLU A 60 -5.94 7.09 10.43
N HIS A 61 -5.35 6.54 11.50
CA HIS A 61 -6.03 5.66 12.45
C HIS A 61 -6.31 6.29 13.81
N GLY A 62 -5.92 7.56 14.04
CA GLY A 62 -6.07 8.22 15.34
C GLY A 62 -5.25 7.56 16.46
N ARG A 63 -4.05 7.04 16.15
CA ARG A 63 -3.19 6.35 17.13
C ARG A 63 -2.21 7.34 17.78
N GLY A 64 -2.44 7.66 19.05
CA GLY A 64 -1.59 8.59 19.80
C GLY A 64 -1.82 10.07 19.47
N THR A 65 -2.75 10.35 18.54
CA THR A 65 -3.20 11.67 18.09
C THR A 65 -4.65 11.52 17.60
N GLU A 66 -5.34 12.62 17.34
CA GLU A 66 -6.66 12.60 16.70
C GLU A 66 -6.55 12.17 15.23
N LYS A 67 -7.61 11.53 14.72
CA LYS A 67 -7.68 11.10 13.33
C LYS A 67 -7.77 12.34 12.41
N ASP A 68 -6.91 12.41 11.41
CA ASP A 68 -6.83 13.53 10.47
C ASP A 68 -6.28 13.03 9.11
N LEU A 69 -7.17 12.84 8.13
CA LEU A 69 -6.79 12.25 6.84
C LEU A 69 -5.96 13.22 5.97
N GLU A 70 -6.14 14.53 6.13
CA GLU A 70 -5.38 15.52 5.37
C GLU A 70 -3.93 15.58 5.86
N LYS A 71 -3.72 15.58 7.19
CA LYS A 71 -2.38 15.45 7.77
C LYS A 71 -1.75 14.12 7.38
N ALA A 72 -2.50 13.01 7.44
CA ALA A 72 -1.99 11.71 7.01
C ALA A 72 -1.46 11.75 5.56
N ALA A 73 -2.24 12.33 4.65
CA ALA A 73 -1.86 12.50 3.24
C ALA A 73 -0.61 13.37 3.06
N LEU A 74 -0.45 14.44 3.85
CA LEU A 74 0.74 15.28 3.83
C LEU A 74 2.01 14.49 4.20
N TYR A 75 1.97 13.69 5.28
CA TYR A 75 3.10 12.84 5.65
C TYR A 75 3.38 11.74 4.66
N TYR A 76 2.34 11.12 4.08
CA TYR A 76 2.53 10.16 3.01
C TYR A 76 3.16 10.81 1.77
N CYS A 77 2.78 12.05 1.43
CA CYS A 77 3.42 12.80 0.36
C CYS A 77 4.92 13.01 0.63
N HIS A 78 5.29 13.46 1.84
CA HIS A 78 6.70 13.62 2.20
C HIS A 78 7.49 12.32 2.08
N ALA A 79 6.98 11.23 2.67
CA ALA A 79 7.63 9.92 2.59
C ALA A 79 7.69 9.37 1.15
N ALA A 80 6.65 9.59 0.35
CA ALA A 80 6.56 9.18 -1.05
C ALA A 80 7.59 9.92 -1.94
N SER A 81 7.83 11.21 -1.67
CA SER A 81 8.88 12.00 -2.32
C SER A 81 10.28 11.45 -2.03
N SER A 82 10.49 10.87 -0.85
CA SER A 82 11.70 10.12 -0.48
C SER A 82 11.65 8.64 -0.88
N CYS A 83 10.86 8.29 -1.90
CA CYS A 83 10.76 6.95 -2.47
C CYS A 83 10.27 5.84 -1.53
N HIS A 84 9.56 6.15 -0.43
CA HIS A 84 9.01 5.13 0.46
C HIS A 84 7.83 4.38 -0.21
N PRO A 85 7.94 3.09 -0.58
CA PRO A 85 6.99 2.44 -1.48
C PRO A 85 5.55 2.39 -0.96
N MET A 86 5.36 2.05 0.32
CA MET A 86 4.02 2.00 0.92
C MET A 86 3.40 3.41 1.06
N ALA A 87 4.23 4.46 1.18
CA ALA A 87 3.72 5.82 1.22
C ALA A 87 3.29 6.29 -0.18
N GLN A 88 4.03 5.90 -1.22
CA GLN A 88 3.62 6.13 -2.61
C GLN A 88 2.27 5.47 -2.90
N TYR A 89 2.06 4.24 -2.44
CA TYR A 89 0.76 3.57 -2.54
C TYR A 89 -0.36 4.37 -1.84
N ARG A 90 -0.17 4.69 -0.55
CA ARG A 90 -1.21 5.39 0.23
C ARG A 90 -1.51 6.79 -0.31
N TYR A 91 -0.48 7.55 -0.66
CA TYR A 91 -0.66 8.88 -1.23
C TYR A 91 -1.30 8.85 -2.62
N GLY A 92 -0.87 7.92 -3.49
CA GLY A 92 -1.50 7.70 -4.79
C GLY A 92 -3.00 7.40 -4.66
N ARG A 93 -3.39 6.54 -3.72
CA ARG A 93 -4.81 6.27 -3.42
C ARG A 93 -5.55 7.48 -2.89
N TYR A 94 -4.95 8.24 -1.98
CA TYR A 94 -5.56 9.46 -1.45
C TYR A 94 -5.88 10.45 -2.57
N LEU A 95 -4.94 10.67 -3.50
CA LEU A 95 -5.13 11.56 -4.65
C LEU A 95 -6.32 11.14 -5.52
N LEU A 96 -6.50 9.84 -5.77
CA LEU A 96 -7.64 9.34 -6.56
C LEU A 96 -8.99 9.53 -5.87
N GLN A 97 -9.05 9.38 -4.55
CA GLN A 97 -10.30 9.53 -3.78
C GLN A 97 -10.72 10.99 -3.63
N HIS A 98 -9.76 11.92 -3.54
CA HIS A 98 -9.99 13.34 -3.30
C HIS A 98 -9.75 14.17 -4.56
N SER A 99 -10.00 13.59 -5.73
CA SER A 99 -10.05 14.30 -6.99
C SER A 99 -11.52 14.63 -7.30
N PRO A 100 -11.97 15.89 -7.17
CA PRO A 100 -13.15 16.33 -7.92
C PRO A 100 -12.85 16.09 -9.40
N GLY A 101 -13.83 15.59 -10.16
CA GLY A 101 -13.63 15.14 -11.54
C GLY A 101 -12.84 16.13 -12.40
N GLN A 102 -12.00 15.58 -13.28
CA GLN A 102 -11.28 16.26 -14.38
C GLN A 102 -9.96 17.00 -14.09
N GLN A 103 -9.19 16.63 -13.05
CA GLN A 103 -7.76 17.00 -13.00
C GLN A 103 -6.88 15.86 -13.54
N TRP A 104 -6.72 15.79 -14.86
CA TRP A 104 -5.87 14.80 -15.55
C TRP A 104 -4.45 14.74 -14.96
N ASP A 105 -3.86 15.87 -14.59
CA ASP A 105 -2.52 15.92 -14.00
C ASP A 105 -2.45 15.20 -12.66
N ARG A 106 -3.49 15.34 -11.83
CA ARG A 106 -3.57 14.66 -10.52
C ARG A 106 -3.75 13.15 -10.70
N LEU A 107 -4.58 12.73 -11.67
CA LEU A 107 -4.72 11.32 -12.04
C LEU A 107 -3.38 10.72 -12.47
N GLN A 108 -2.67 11.38 -13.40
CA GLN A 108 -1.36 10.92 -13.89
C GLN A 108 -0.33 10.83 -12.77
N ARG A 109 -0.31 11.84 -11.89
CA ARG A 109 0.58 11.86 -10.72
C ARG A 109 0.26 10.73 -9.74
N ALA A 110 -1.02 10.45 -9.50
CA ALA A 110 -1.45 9.36 -8.64
C ALA A 110 -1.05 7.99 -9.21
N LEU A 111 -1.28 7.77 -10.50
CA LEU A 111 -0.89 6.54 -11.19
C LEU A 111 0.63 6.35 -11.17
N THR A 112 1.40 7.42 -11.37
CA THR A 112 2.87 7.36 -11.28
C THR A 112 3.33 6.86 -9.91
N PHE A 113 2.75 7.35 -8.81
CA PHE A 113 3.08 6.86 -7.47
C PHE A 113 2.68 5.38 -7.27
N LEU A 114 1.49 4.99 -7.73
CA LEU A 114 1.00 3.61 -7.62
C LEU A 114 1.88 2.65 -8.43
N GLU A 115 2.30 3.04 -9.64
CA GLU A 115 3.15 2.22 -10.51
C GLU A 115 4.54 2.03 -9.91
N ARG A 116 5.11 3.08 -9.31
CA ARG A 116 6.38 2.99 -8.57
C ARG A 116 6.26 2.07 -7.36
N ALA A 117 5.19 2.19 -6.57
CA ALA A 117 4.92 1.28 -5.45
C ALA A 117 4.77 -0.18 -5.91
N ALA A 118 4.03 -0.42 -6.99
CA ALA A 118 3.85 -1.75 -7.57
C ALA A 118 5.16 -2.35 -8.10
N THR A 119 6.02 -1.53 -8.70
CA THR A 119 7.36 -1.91 -9.18
C THR A 119 8.29 -2.26 -8.03
N ALA A 120 8.15 -1.56 -6.89
CA ALA A 120 8.84 -1.87 -5.65
C ALA A 120 8.26 -3.09 -4.89
N GLY A 121 7.29 -3.80 -5.48
CA GLY A 121 6.76 -5.05 -4.93
C GLY A 121 5.61 -4.88 -3.94
N ILE A 122 5.02 -3.69 -3.81
CA ILE A 122 3.85 -3.49 -2.93
C ILE A 122 2.63 -4.19 -3.55
N THR A 123 2.23 -5.31 -2.96
CA THR A 123 1.13 -6.17 -3.42
C THR A 123 -0.19 -5.42 -3.48
N GLU A 124 -0.48 -4.55 -2.52
CA GLU A 124 -1.70 -3.74 -2.50
C GLU A 124 -1.75 -2.73 -3.64
N ALA A 125 -0.59 -2.22 -4.09
CA ALA A 125 -0.49 -1.33 -5.23
C ALA A 125 -0.69 -2.09 -6.55
N GLN A 126 -0.09 -3.29 -6.66
CA GLN A 126 -0.30 -4.20 -7.79
C GLN A 126 -1.78 -4.59 -7.90
N ALA A 127 -2.40 -5.06 -6.82
CA ALA A 127 -3.81 -5.42 -6.80
C ALA A 127 -4.72 -4.24 -7.19
N TYR A 128 -4.44 -3.06 -6.62
CA TYR A 128 -5.21 -1.85 -6.93
C TYR A 128 -5.10 -1.45 -8.41
N LEU A 129 -3.88 -1.40 -8.97
CA LEU A 129 -3.68 -1.09 -10.39
C LEU A 129 -4.30 -2.16 -11.30
N GLY A 130 -4.24 -3.42 -10.90
CA GLY A 130 -4.87 -4.53 -11.60
C GLY A 130 -6.37 -4.31 -11.78
N VAL A 131 -7.08 -4.01 -10.69
CA VAL A 131 -8.51 -3.70 -10.73
C VAL A 131 -8.79 -2.38 -11.44
N PHE A 132 -7.95 -1.35 -11.21
CA PHE A 132 -8.10 -0.04 -11.84
C PHE A 132 -8.08 -0.12 -13.37
N TYR A 133 -7.09 -0.81 -13.95
CA TYR A 133 -7.00 -0.98 -15.41
C TYR A 133 -8.03 -1.95 -15.99
N MET A 134 -8.62 -2.82 -15.17
CA MET A 134 -9.73 -3.69 -15.60
C MET A 134 -11.07 -2.97 -15.66
N ARG A 135 -11.29 -1.95 -14.83
CA ARG A 135 -12.61 -1.31 -14.63
C ARG A 135 -12.69 0.17 -15.02
N GLY A 136 -11.58 0.77 -15.47
CA GLY A 136 -11.55 2.18 -15.87
C GLY A 136 -12.45 2.50 -17.06
N LEU A 137 -12.67 3.80 -17.35
CA LEU A 137 -13.46 4.27 -18.49
C LEU A 137 -12.95 3.75 -19.85
N GLN A 138 -11.64 3.55 -19.94
CA GLN A 138 -10.99 2.85 -21.05
C GLN A 138 -10.12 1.73 -20.47
N PRO A 139 -10.67 0.51 -20.33
CA PRO A 139 -9.94 -0.61 -19.75
C PRO A 139 -8.66 -0.92 -20.55
N GLN A 140 -7.56 -1.11 -19.82
CA GLN A 140 -6.28 -1.57 -20.36
C GLN A 140 -6.06 -3.00 -19.86
N GLU A 141 -6.89 -3.94 -20.32
CA GLU A 141 -7.03 -5.27 -19.73
C GLU A 141 -5.70 -6.04 -19.68
N LYS A 142 -4.87 -6.00 -20.74
CA LYS A 142 -3.54 -6.62 -20.72
C LYS A 142 -2.66 -6.09 -19.58
N ARG A 143 -2.75 -4.78 -19.32
CA ARG A 143 -2.01 -4.11 -18.24
C ARG A 143 -2.61 -4.44 -16.88
N GLY A 144 -3.93 -4.47 -16.76
CA GLY A 144 -4.63 -4.91 -15.56
C GLY A 144 -4.25 -6.34 -15.18
N LEU A 145 -4.28 -7.27 -16.15
CA LEU A 145 -3.97 -8.68 -15.95
C LEU A 145 -2.53 -8.86 -15.48
N LYS A 146 -1.59 -8.11 -16.07
CA LYS A 146 -0.19 -8.09 -15.62
C LYS A 146 -0.08 -7.75 -14.13
N TYR A 147 -0.75 -6.70 -13.66
CA TYR A 147 -0.69 -6.32 -12.25
C TYR A 147 -1.42 -7.30 -11.32
N LEU A 148 -2.56 -7.85 -11.75
CA LEU A 148 -3.27 -8.89 -11.01
C LEU A 148 -2.42 -10.15 -10.84
N LEU A 149 -1.70 -10.57 -11.89
CA LEU A 149 -0.77 -11.69 -11.83
C LEU A 149 0.39 -11.43 -10.86
N LEU A 150 0.96 -10.21 -10.87
CA LEU A 150 1.99 -9.83 -9.90
C LEU A 150 1.48 -9.96 -8.46
N ALA A 151 0.32 -9.39 -8.16
CA ALA A 151 -0.28 -9.46 -6.83
C ALA A 151 -0.63 -10.90 -6.43
N ALA A 152 -1.22 -11.67 -7.35
CA ALA A 152 -1.54 -13.08 -7.14
C ALA A 152 -0.30 -13.92 -6.83
N ASN A 153 0.81 -13.68 -7.54
CA ASN A 153 2.08 -14.36 -7.32
C ASN A 153 2.74 -13.97 -5.99
N SER A 154 2.44 -12.79 -5.46
CA SER A 154 2.79 -12.39 -4.09
C SER A 154 1.83 -12.93 -3.01
N GLY A 155 0.87 -13.77 -3.38
CA GLY A 155 -0.05 -14.43 -2.44
C GLY A 155 -1.41 -13.77 -2.27
N ASP A 156 -1.73 -12.71 -3.02
CA ASP A 156 -3.04 -12.05 -2.93
C ASP A 156 -4.13 -12.93 -3.56
N ALA A 157 -4.92 -13.59 -2.70
CA ALA A 157 -5.95 -14.53 -3.12
C ALA A 157 -7.07 -13.86 -3.93
N GLN A 158 -7.39 -12.59 -3.64
CA GLN A 158 -8.41 -11.83 -4.36
C GLN A 158 -7.98 -11.51 -5.79
N SER A 159 -6.73 -11.10 -5.99
CA SER A 159 -6.15 -10.87 -7.31
C SER A 159 -6.06 -12.18 -8.08
N ARG A 160 -5.72 -13.30 -7.41
CA ARG A 160 -5.73 -14.63 -8.04
C ARG A 160 -7.13 -15.04 -8.52
N TYR A 161 -8.17 -14.75 -7.74
CA TYR A 161 -9.55 -14.91 -8.20
C TYR A 161 -9.83 -14.05 -9.44
N HIS A 162 -9.42 -12.78 -9.44
CA HIS A 162 -9.60 -11.91 -10.60
C HIS A 162 -8.84 -12.38 -11.84
N VAL A 163 -7.64 -12.97 -11.70
CA VAL A 163 -6.94 -13.64 -12.82
C VAL A 163 -7.78 -14.77 -13.39
N GLY A 164 -8.42 -15.58 -12.54
CA GLY A 164 -9.38 -16.60 -12.97
C GLY A 164 -10.53 -16.01 -13.80
N VAL A 165 -11.10 -14.90 -13.35
CA VAL A 165 -12.14 -14.17 -14.10
C VAL A 165 -11.62 -13.68 -15.46
N CYS A 166 -10.38 -13.18 -15.53
CA CYS A 166 -9.78 -12.75 -16.78
C CYS A 166 -9.65 -13.90 -17.79
N TYR A 167 -9.21 -15.09 -17.36
CA TYR A 167 -9.17 -16.26 -18.24
C TYR A 167 -10.56 -16.79 -18.60
N GLU A 168 -11.52 -16.72 -17.69
CA GLU A 168 -12.89 -17.15 -17.94
C GLU A 168 -13.59 -16.29 -19.00
N GLN A 169 -13.35 -14.98 -18.98
CA GLN A 169 -14.01 -14.00 -19.84
C GLN A 169 -13.16 -13.55 -21.03
N GLY A 170 -11.87 -13.92 -21.07
CA GLY A 170 -10.93 -13.46 -22.09
C GLY A 170 -10.49 -12.00 -21.94
N LEU A 171 -10.42 -11.47 -20.71
CA LEU A 171 -10.02 -10.08 -20.45
C LEU A 171 -8.50 -9.96 -20.48
N GLY A 172 -7.98 -9.29 -21.51
CA GLY A 172 -6.53 -9.12 -21.70
C GLY A 172 -5.76 -10.41 -22.02
N VAL A 173 -6.46 -11.54 -22.21
CA VAL A 173 -5.90 -12.85 -22.54
C VAL A 173 -6.92 -13.65 -23.36
N GLN A 174 -6.49 -14.66 -24.11
CA GLN A 174 -7.44 -15.57 -24.74
C GLN A 174 -8.23 -16.33 -23.67
N GLN A 175 -9.53 -16.47 -23.90
CA GLN A 175 -10.40 -17.24 -23.03
C GLN A 175 -9.89 -18.67 -22.86
N ASN A 176 -9.78 -19.12 -21.61
CA ASN A 176 -9.33 -20.47 -21.26
C ASN A 176 -9.95 -20.90 -19.92
N LEU A 177 -10.98 -21.75 -20.00
CA LEU A 177 -11.71 -22.22 -18.82
C LEU A 177 -10.85 -23.13 -17.92
N ALA A 178 -9.90 -23.87 -18.48
CA ALA A 178 -9.02 -24.74 -17.69
C ALA A 178 -8.08 -23.90 -16.80
N GLU A 179 -7.49 -22.84 -17.36
CA GLU A 179 -6.66 -21.89 -16.60
C GLU A 179 -7.51 -21.11 -15.58
N ALA A 180 -8.72 -20.70 -15.95
CA ALA A 180 -9.64 -20.06 -15.02
C ALA A 180 -9.92 -20.94 -13.80
N LEU A 181 -10.29 -22.22 -14.02
CA LEU A 181 -10.52 -23.20 -12.95
C LEU A 181 -9.29 -23.44 -12.09
N ARG A 182 -8.08 -23.48 -12.68
CA ARG A 182 -6.82 -23.59 -11.93
C ARG A 182 -6.66 -22.42 -10.96
N HIS A 183 -6.81 -21.19 -11.46
CA HIS A 183 -6.71 -19.98 -10.64
C HIS A 183 -7.79 -19.90 -9.57
N TYR A 184 -9.03 -20.30 -9.87
CA TYR A 184 -10.10 -20.36 -8.87
C TYR A 184 -9.79 -21.37 -7.76
N ARG A 185 -9.28 -22.57 -8.09
CA ARG A 185 -8.90 -23.57 -7.08
C ARG A 185 -7.79 -23.06 -6.16
N GLU A 186 -6.76 -22.45 -6.73
CA GLU A 186 -5.67 -21.86 -5.96
C GLU A 186 -6.15 -20.71 -5.06
N ALA A 187 -7.01 -19.82 -5.57
CA ALA A 187 -7.59 -18.73 -4.79
C ALA A 187 -8.50 -19.26 -3.66
N ALA A 188 -9.33 -20.28 -3.95
CA ALA A 188 -10.21 -20.91 -2.98
C ALA A 188 -9.43 -21.62 -1.85
N ALA A 189 -8.33 -22.30 -2.21
CA ALA A 189 -7.41 -22.92 -1.25
C ALA A 189 -6.74 -21.87 -0.34
N ALA A 190 -6.48 -20.67 -0.86
CA ALA A 190 -6.01 -19.52 -0.10
C ALA A 190 -7.13 -18.77 0.66
N GLY A 191 -8.34 -19.32 0.73
CA GLY A 191 -9.46 -18.78 1.50
C GLY A 191 -10.32 -17.73 0.78
N ASN A 192 -10.16 -17.54 -0.53
CA ASN A 192 -11.00 -16.60 -1.28
C ASN A 192 -12.44 -17.11 -1.40
N ARG A 193 -13.40 -16.39 -0.81
CA ARG A 193 -14.82 -16.78 -0.79
C ARG A 193 -15.47 -16.78 -2.18
N HIS A 194 -15.19 -15.78 -3.01
CA HIS A 194 -15.75 -15.72 -4.35
C HIS A 194 -15.29 -16.88 -5.22
N ALA A 195 -14.02 -17.28 -5.10
CA ALA A 195 -13.51 -18.47 -5.80
C ALA A 195 -14.15 -19.76 -5.29
N GLN A 196 -14.37 -19.90 -3.97
CA GLN A 196 -15.08 -21.04 -3.39
C GLN A 196 -16.53 -21.13 -3.89
N GLU A 197 -17.23 -20.00 -3.97
CA GLU A 197 -18.58 -19.92 -4.52
C GLU A 197 -18.60 -20.27 -6.01
N ARG A 198 -17.65 -19.71 -6.79
CA ARG A 198 -17.55 -19.95 -8.23
C ARG A 198 -17.31 -21.42 -8.58
N LEU A 199 -16.61 -22.16 -7.74
CA LEU A 199 -16.33 -23.60 -7.93
C LEU A 199 -17.47 -24.53 -7.50
N ARG A 200 -18.49 -24.01 -6.80
CA ARG A 200 -19.67 -24.78 -6.39
C ARG A 200 -20.79 -24.75 -7.43
N LEU A 201 -20.74 -23.77 -8.34
CA LEU A 201 -21.68 -23.58 -9.46
C LEU A 201 -21.16 -24.34 -10.69
#